data_AF-A0A4S4LUG6-F1
#
_entry.id   AF-A0A4S4LUG6-F1
#
_cell.length_a   1.000
_cell.length_b   1.000
_cell.length_c   1.000
_cell.angle_alpha   90.00
_cell.angle_beta   90.00
_cell.angle_gamma   90.00
#
_symmetry.space_group_name_H-M   'P 1'
#
loop_
_entity.id
_entity.type
_entity.pdbx_description
1 polymer ?
#
loop_
_entity_poly.entity_id
_entity_poly.type
_entity_poly.pdbx_seq_one_letter_code
_entity_poly.pdbx_strand_id
1 'polypeptide(L)'
;MLEVRVPWDAQRYAERVQCGLQGGAEAAEKWLNGILRIIHPEQYFAGIECIEKLGDITDIGELVRRWPSVFNGVSVIAQRLTPPHRDGNSRAEWYDLLATIGPYQNGTFELPGIGVSFQYNSGTVIALCGQVLTHSVPNVDGERVCFAWFMRDNVHERLGIRARGWMEWHRHFRDGIGIDQHLMEMRMGMGMGTGIDLDMDID
;
A
#
# COMPACT_ATOMS: atom_id res chain seq x y z
N MET A 1 11.49 -1.97 28.25
CA MET A 1 11.11 -0.70 27.60
C MET A 1 12.40 -0.09 27.09
N LEU A 2 12.72 -0.27 25.80
CA LEU A 2 13.93 0.25 25.18
C LEU A 2 13.57 1.57 24.52
N GLU A 3 13.99 2.68 25.12
CA GLU A 3 13.84 4.03 24.61
C GLU A 3 14.90 4.23 23.50
N VAL A 4 14.47 4.19 22.25
CA VAL A 4 15.33 4.50 21.10
C VAL A 4 15.33 6.02 20.94
N ARG A 5 16.40 6.68 21.41
CA ARG A 5 16.66 8.09 21.07
C ARG A 5 17.11 8.15 19.61
N VAL A 6 16.23 8.67 18.77
CA VAL A 6 16.52 9.00 17.38
C VAL A 6 17.34 10.31 17.38
N PRO A 7 18.63 10.32 16.98
CA PRO A 7 19.50 11.51 17.15
C PRO A 7 19.19 12.68 16.20
N TRP A 8 18.23 12.54 15.29
CA TRP A 8 17.89 13.57 14.32
C TRP A 8 16.50 14.14 14.57
N ASP A 9 16.39 15.44 14.29
CA ASP A 9 15.16 16.20 14.31
C ASP A 9 14.23 15.72 13.19
N ALA A 10 13.41 14.71 13.49
CA ALA A 10 12.38 14.18 12.59
C ALA A 10 11.40 15.27 12.13
N GLN A 11 11.22 16.31 12.94
CA GLN A 11 10.44 17.51 12.62
C GLN A 11 11.07 18.27 11.45
N ARG A 12 12.40 18.44 11.43
CA ARG A 12 13.11 19.15 10.36
C ARG A 12 13.13 18.41 9.01
N TYR A 13 13.12 17.07 9.01
CA TYR A 13 12.90 16.28 7.80
C TYR A 13 11.43 16.38 7.36
N ALA A 14 10.48 16.24 8.28
CA ALA A 14 9.06 16.44 7.99
C ALA A 14 8.77 17.85 7.43
N GLU A 15 9.47 18.90 7.88
CA GLU A 15 9.38 20.29 7.40
C GLU A 15 9.97 20.49 6.00
N ARG A 16 11.15 19.91 5.71
CA ARG A 16 11.75 19.95 4.37
C ARG A 16 10.92 19.19 3.34
N VAL A 17 10.32 18.09 3.78
CA VAL A 17 9.47 17.26 2.93
C VAL A 17 8.11 17.99 2.83
N GLN A 18 7.57 18.63 3.88
CA GLN A 18 6.34 19.45 3.86
C GLN A 18 6.30 20.52 2.76
N CYS A 19 7.43 21.18 2.48
CA CYS A 19 7.54 22.19 1.42
C CYS A 19 7.36 21.61 -0.01
N GLY A 20 7.52 20.30 -0.21
CA GLY A 20 7.27 19.59 -1.48
C GLY A 20 6.19 18.47 -1.39
N LEU A 21 5.70 18.14 -0.20
CA LEU A 21 4.89 16.96 0.08
C LEU A 21 3.41 17.11 -0.17
N GLN A 22 2.85 18.32 -0.12
CA GLN A 22 1.40 18.44 -0.31
C GLN A 22 0.99 17.89 -1.69
N GLY A 23 1.82 18.05 -2.72
CA GLY A 23 1.66 17.33 -3.99
C GLY A 23 2.31 15.94 -4.02
N GLY A 24 3.45 15.74 -3.35
CA GLY A 24 4.25 14.52 -3.42
C GLY A 24 3.67 13.30 -2.68
N ALA A 25 3.15 13.46 -1.45
CA ALA A 25 2.51 12.37 -0.71
C ALA A 25 1.20 11.94 -1.37
N GLU A 26 0.37 12.90 -1.79
CA GLU A 26 -0.87 12.59 -2.51
C GLU A 26 -0.59 11.88 -3.84
N ALA A 27 0.45 12.28 -4.58
CA ALA A 27 0.88 11.57 -5.77
C ALA A 27 1.35 10.15 -5.47
N ALA A 28 2.17 9.96 -4.41
CA ALA A 28 2.64 8.63 -4.01
C ALA A 28 1.48 7.68 -3.67
N GLU A 29 0.49 8.16 -2.91
CA GLU A 29 -0.72 7.39 -2.59
C GLU A 29 -1.50 7.01 -3.85
N LYS A 30 -1.69 7.94 -4.79
CA LYS A 30 -2.35 7.66 -6.08
C LYS A 30 -1.61 6.57 -6.87
N TRP A 31 -0.28 6.62 -6.91
CA TRP A 31 0.53 5.60 -7.58
C TRP A 31 0.38 4.23 -6.93
N LEU A 32 0.44 4.15 -5.60
CA LEU A 32 0.37 2.86 -4.89
C LEU A 32 -1.03 2.24 -4.97
N ASN A 33 -2.07 3.05 -4.83
CA ASN A 33 -3.45 2.62 -5.08
C ASN A 33 -3.61 2.10 -6.52
N GLY A 34 -3.05 2.82 -7.50
CA GLY A 34 -3.07 2.43 -8.92
C GLY A 34 -2.30 1.13 -9.19
N ILE A 35 -1.12 0.98 -8.60
CA ILE A 35 -0.32 -0.26 -8.67
C ILE A 35 -1.14 -1.42 -8.13
N LEU A 36 -1.71 -1.30 -6.91
CA LEU A 36 -2.53 -2.36 -6.33
C LEU A 36 -3.72 -2.70 -7.22
N ARG A 37 -4.39 -1.69 -7.77
CA ARG A 37 -5.52 -1.89 -8.69
C ARG A 37 -5.15 -2.74 -9.91
N ILE A 38 -3.92 -2.64 -10.40
CA ILE A 38 -3.44 -3.42 -11.54
C ILE A 38 -3.00 -4.82 -11.10
N ILE A 39 -2.16 -4.90 -10.06
CA ILE A 39 -1.50 -6.16 -9.68
C ILE A 39 -2.36 -7.06 -8.81
N HIS A 40 -3.41 -6.52 -8.18
CA HIS A 40 -4.41 -7.27 -7.41
C HIS A 40 -5.75 -6.51 -7.32
N PRO A 41 -6.54 -6.44 -8.41
CA PRO A 41 -7.77 -5.66 -8.46
C PRO A 41 -8.76 -5.97 -7.34
N GLU A 42 -8.95 -7.25 -6.98
CA GLU A 42 -9.91 -7.60 -5.95
C GLU A 42 -9.51 -7.15 -4.55
N GLN A 43 -8.21 -7.16 -4.22
CA GLN A 43 -7.72 -6.62 -2.96
C GLN A 43 -7.92 -5.09 -2.94
N TYR A 44 -7.64 -4.42 -4.05
CA TYR A 44 -7.90 -2.98 -4.20
C TYR A 44 -9.37 -2.64 -3.90
N PHE A 45 -10.32 -3.34 -4.52
CA PHE A 45 -11.75 -3.06 -4.29
C PHE A 45 -12.20 -3.41 -2.88
N ALA A 46 -11.67 -4.49 -2.29
CA ALA A 46 -11.93 -4.80 -0.88
C ALA A 46 -11.41 -3.72 0.07
N GLY A 47 -10.28 -3.09 -0.27
CA GLY A 47 -9.73 -1.94 0.44
C GLY A 47 -10.63 -0.71 0.35
N ILE A 48 -11.09 -0.35 -0.84
CA ILE A 48 -12.06 0.74 -1.05
C ILE A 48 -13.32 0.52 -0.20
N GLU A 49 -13.94 -0.65 -0.31
CA GLU A 49 -15.13 -1.00 0.47
C GLU A 49 -14.86 -0.90 1.99
N CYS A 50 -13.65 -1.28 2.42
CA CYS A 50 -13.24 -1.19 3.82
C CYS A 50 -13.17 0.25 4.30
N ILE A 51 -12.53 1.14 3.56
CA ILE A 51 -12.39 2.55 3.95
C ILE A 51 -13.74 3.25 3.94
N GLU A 52 -14.59 2.99 2.94
CA GLU A 52 -15.96 3.53 2.86
C GLU A 52 -16.79 3.12 4.07
N LYS A 53 -16.91 1.81 4.34
CA LYS A 53 -17.66 1.29 5.49
C LYS A 53 -17.10 1.78 6.82
N LEU A 54 -15.78 1.88 6.95
CA LEU A 54 -15.15 2.41 8.15
C LEU A 54 -15.52 3.89 8.39
N GLY A 55 -15.68 4.67 7.32
CA GLY A 55 -16.13 6.06 7.38
C GLY A 55 -17.58 6.23 7.86
N ASP A 56 -18.41 5.19 7.73
CA ASP A 56 -19.82 5.22 8.12
C ASP A 56 -20.06 4.80 9.57
N ILE A 57 -19.16 3.99 10.15
CA ILE A 57 -19.36 3.40 11.48
C ILE A 57 -18.47 4.00 12.59
N THR A 58 -17.58 4.92 12.24
CA THR A 58 -16.63 5.50 13.21
C THR A 58 -16.98 6.95 13.53
N ASP A 59 -16.79 7.34 14.79
CA ASP A 59 -16.90 8.73 15.23
C ASP A 59 -15.85 9.65 14.55
N ILE A 60 -14.84 9.04 13.91
CA ILE A 60 -13.80 9.71 13.12
C ILE A 60 -14.07 9.64 11.62
N GLY A 61 -15.32 9.39 11.19
CA GLY A 61 -15.67 9.17 9.79
C GLY A 61 -15.23 10.29 8.84
N GLU A 62 -15.19 11.55 9.30
CA GLU A 62 -14.64 12.65 8.51
C GLU A 62 -13.14 12.48 8.23
N LEU A 63 -12.37 12.01 9.21
CA LEU A 63 -10.94 11.74 9.05
C LEU A 63 -10.71 10.54 8.14
N VAL A 64 -11.52 9.48 8.29
CA VAL A 64 -11.48 8.30 7.41
C VAL A 64 -11.80 8.68 5.97
N ARG A 65 -12.78 9.56 5.73
CA ARG A 65 -13.09 10.07 4.38
C ARG A 65 -11.97 10.90 3.75
N ARG A 66 -11.04 11.43 4.55
CA ARG A 66 -9.83 12.12 4.08
C ARG A 66 -8.63 11.18 3.92
N TRP A 67 -8.77 9.91 4.30
CA TRP A 67 -7.71 8.92 4.16
C TRP A 67 -7.48 8.62 2.67
N PRO A 68 -6.27 8.86 2.14
CA PRO A 68 -6.04 8.80 0.69
C PRO A 68 -5.75 7.39 0.16
N SER A 69 -5.64 6.38 1.04
CA SER A 69 -5.15 5.06 0.70
C SER A 69 -6.25 4.01 0.72
N VAL A 70 -6.18 3.00 -0.15
CA VAL A 70 -7.07 1.82 -0.06
C VAL A 70 -6.67 0.86 1.05
N PHE A 71 -5.44 1.00 1.55
CA PHE A 71 -4.92 0.24 2.67
C PHE A 71 -5.44 0.83 3.99
N ASN A 72 -5.81 -0.04 4.94
CA ASN A 72 -6.28 0.41 6.25
C ASN A 72 -5.16 0.65 7.28
N GLY A 73 -3.90 0.50 6.87
CA GLY A 73 -2.74 0.80 7.69
C GLY A 73 -1.52 1.21 6.86
N VAL A 74 -0.76 2.15 7.42
CA VAL A 74 0.56 2.57 6.92
C VAL A 74 1.54 2.61 8.08
N SER A 75 2.78 2.20 7.86
CA SER A 75 3.88 2.33 8.81
C SER A 75 5.09 2.99 8.17
N VAL A 76 5.77 3.84 8.94
CA VAL A 76 7.02 4.49 8.54
C VAL A 76 8.18 3.84 9.30
N ILE A 77 9.17 3.35 8.56
CA ILE A 77 10.31 2.59 9.07
C ILE A 77 11.59 3.33 8.66
N ALA A 78 12.22 4.03 9.60
CA ALA A 78 13.39 4.87 9.36
C ALA A 78 14.69 4.21 9.87
N GLN A 79 15.71 4.09 9.01
CA GLN A 79 17.07 3.58 9.28
C GLN A 79 17.12 2.31 10.15
N ARG A 80 16.14 1.43 9.96
CA ARG A 80 15.97 0.24 10.79
C ARG A 80 16.37 -1.01 10.02
N LEU A 81 17.30 -1.79 10.58
CA LEU A 81 17.44 -3.19 10.20
C LEU A 81 16.13 -3.93 10.46
N THR A 82 15.66 -4.66 9.47
CA THR A 82 14.49 -5.53 9.57
C THR A 82 14.97 -6.97 9.52
N PRO A 83 15.02 -7.68 10.67
CA PRO A 83 15.40 -9.09 10.69
C PRO A 83 14.42 -9.95 9.88
N PRO A 84 14.81 -11.17 9.47
CA PRO A 84 13.92 -12.10 8.78
C PRO A 84 12.65 -12.36 9.59
N HIS A 85 11.50 -12.07 8.99
CA HIS A 85 10.19 -12.28 9.62
C HIS A 85 9.09 -12.47 8.57
N ARG A 86 7.91 -12.82 9.05
CA ARG A 86 6.65 -12.79 8.29
C ARG A 86 5.70 -11.84 9.00
N ASP A 87 4.85 -11.18 8.23
CA ASP A 87 3.85 -10.28 8.78
C ASP A 87 2.73 -11.07 9.47
N GLY A 88 2.29 -10.52 10.60
CA GLY A 88 1.12 -11.00 11.34
C GLY A 88 -0.11 -10.14 11.07
N ASN A 89 -1.30 -10.69 11.31
CA ASN A 89 -2.60 -10.01 11.19
C ASN A 89 -2.92 -9.45 9.78
N SER A 90 -2.34 -10.04 8.75
CA SER A 90 -2.74 -9.86 7.34
C SER A 90 -3.46 -11.14 6.85
N ARG A 91 -3.71 -11.24 5.54
CA ARG A 91 -4.15 -12.47 4.87
C ARG A 91 -3.05 -12.98 3.95
N ALA A 92 -3.00 -14.28 3.70
CA ALA A 92 -1.94 -14.91 2.93
C ALA A 92 -1.91 -14.42 1.46
N GLU A 93 -3.08 -14.12 0.92
CA GLU A 93 -3.30 -13.72 -0.46
C GLU A 93 -3.02 -12.24 -0.71
N TRP A 94 -2.96 -11.44 0.36
CA TRP A 94 -2.83 -9.98 0.25
C TRP A 94 -1.39 -9.55 0.00
N TYR A 95 -1.26 -8.51 -0.81
CA TYR A 95 -0.02 -7.80 -1.03
C TYR A 95 0.07 -6.60 -0.11
N ASP A 96 1.16 -6.54 0.65
CA ASP A 96 1.65 -5.33 1.27
C ASP A 96 2.54 -4.60 0.27
N LEU A 97 2.43 -3.28 0.19
CA LEU A 97 3.29 -2.46 -0.66
C LEU A 97 4.34 -1.76 0.20
N LEU A 98 5.62 -1.89 -0.18
CA LEU A 98 6.73 -1.25 0.50
C LEU A 98 7.43 -0.29 -0.47
N ALA A 99 7.40 1.01 -0.18
CA ALA A 99 8.15 2.01 -0.92
C ALA A 99 9.29 2.55 -0.07
N THR A 100 10.48 2.66 -0.64
CA THR A 100 11.65 3.17 0.07
C THR A 100 12.18 4.43 -0.59
N ILE A 101 12.59 5.42 0.22
CA ILE A 101 13.16 6.69 -0.22
C ILE A 101 14.34 7.09 0.68
N GLY A 102 15.18 7.97 0.17
CA GLY A 102 16.20 8.67 0.93
C GLY A 102 17.60 8.54 0.34
N PRO A 103 18.56 9.32 0.83
CA PRO A 103 19.92 9.32 0.31
C PRO A 103 20.70 8.11 0.84
N TYR A 104 20.51 6.97 0.20
CA TYR A 104 21.27 5.73 0.43
C TYR A 104 21.49 4.99 -0.89
N GLN A 105 22.45 4.07 -0.91
CA GLN A 105 22.75 3.24 -2.08
C GLN A 105 22.95 1.79 -1.66
N ASN A 106 22.89 0.87 -2.64
CA ASN A 106 23.15 -0.55 -2.46
C ASN A 106 22.24 -1.22 -1.42
N GLY A 107 21.00 -0.73 -1.29
CA GLY A 107 20.01 -1.41 -0.46
C GLY A 107 19.61 -2.75 -1.06
N THR A 108 19.31 -3.71 -0.20
CA THR A 108 18.87 -5.06 -0.61
C THR A 108 17.59 -5.43 0.12
N PHE A 109 16.65 -6.01 -0.60
CA PHE A 109 15.46 -6.66 -0.04
C PHE A 109 15.63 -8.17 -0.20
N GLU A 110 15.54 -8.91 0.90
CA GLU A 110 15.85 -10.34 0.92
C GLU A 110 14.60 -11.16 1.19
N LEU A 111 14.46 -12.26 0.46
CA LEU A 111 13.46 -13.31 0.67
C LEU A 111 14.16 -14.62 1.04
N PRO A 112 14.70 -14.74 2.26
CA PRO A 112 15.53 -15.89 2.65
C PRO A 112 14.80 -17.23 2.53
N GLY A 113 13.47 -17.25 2.68
CA GLY A 113 12.67 -18.48 2.56
C GLY A 113 12.70 -19.11 1.15
N ILE A 114 13.05 -18.34 0.13
CA ILE A 114 13.19 -18.82 -1.27
C ILE A 114 14.57 -18.51 -1.86
N GLY A 115 15.51 -18.01 -1.05
CA GLY A 115 16.91 -17.80 -1.44
C GLY A 115 17.15 -16.73 -2.50
N VAL A 116 16.27 -15.72 -2.61
CA VAL A 116 16.43 -14.61 -3.56
C VAL A 116 16.58 -13.27 -2.86
N SER A 117 17.28 -12.34 -3.51
CA SER A 117 17.45 -10.97 -3.06
C SER A 117 17.35 -10.01 -4.23
N PHE A 118 16.80 -8.82 -3.99
CA PHE A 118 16.60 -7.79 -5.01
C PHE A 118 17.29 -6.50 -4.61
N GLN A 119 17.73 -5.74 -5.61
CA GLN A 119 18.18 -4.37 -5.36
C GLN A 119 16.99 -3.53 -4.89
N TYR A 120 17.17 -2.84 -3.77
CA TYR A 120 16.14 -2.09 -3.06
C TYR A 120 16.65 -0.69 -2.73
N ASN A 121 16.92 0.08 -3.78
CA ASN A 121 17.42 1.45 -3.70
C ASN A 121 16.25 2.45 -3.55
N SER A 122 16.58 3.70 -3.21
CA SER A 122 15.58 4.76 -3.12
C SER A 122 14.76 4.87 -4.42
N GLY A 123 13.44 4.90 -4.28
CA GLY A 123 12.47 4.88 -5.37
C GLY A 123 11.91 3.49 -5.71
N THR A 124 12.39 2.41 -5.10
CA THR A 124 11.85 1.07 -5.33
C THR A 124 10.53 0.85 -4.58
N VAL A 125 9.56 0.22 -5.25
CA VAL A 125 8.32 -0.31 -4.67
C VAL A 125 8.34 -1.84 -4.77
N ILE A 126 8.05 -2.52 -3.67
CA ILE A 126 7.89 -3.98 -3.60
C ILE A 126 6.45 -4.31 -3.25
N ALA A 127 5.84 -5.23 -3.98
CA ALA A 127 4.58 -5.87 -3.60
C ALA A 127 4.87 -7.26 -3.05
N LEU A 128 4.38 -7.56 -1.84
CA LEU A 128 4.78 -8.77 -1.12
C LEU A 128 3.60 -9.42 -0.39
N CYS A 129 3.48 -10.75 -0.50
CA CYS A 129 2.70 -11.54 0.44
C CYS A 129 3.45 -11.67 1.78
N GLY A 130 3.41 -10.63 2.62
CA GLY A 130 4.20 -10.53 3.86
C GLY A 130 3.97 -11.66 4.86
N GLN A 131 2.74 -12.20 4.89
CA GLN A 131 2.39 -13.35 5.74
C GLN A 131 2.98 -14.68 5.24
N VAL A 132 3.25 -14.81 3.94
CA VAL A 132 3.69 -16.06 3.31
C VAL A 132 5.20 -16.07 3.16
N LEU A 133 5.76 -14.98 2.67
CA LEU A 133 7.17 -14.86 2.33
C LEU A 133 7.94 -14.26 3.50
N THR A 134 8.84 -15.06 4.07
CA THR A 134 9.81 -14.54 5.04
C THR A 134 10.69 -13.51 4.35
N HIS A 135 10.77 -12.31 4.89
CA HIS A 135 11.50 -11.19 4.29
C HIS A 135 12.36 -10.43 5.32
N SER A 136 13.45 -9.85 4.83
CA SER A 136 14.37 -9.02 5.61
C SER A 136 14.91 -7.85 4.81
N VAL A 137 15.33 -6.82 5.53
CA VAL A 137 16.08 -5.69 4.97
C VAL A 137 17.28 -5.45 5.88
N PRO A 138 18.50 -5.76 5.41
CA PRO A 138 19.72 -5.47 6.16
C PRO A 138 19.92 -3.98 6.47
N ASN A 139 20.95 -3.69 7.26
CA ASN A 139 21.44 -2.33 7.40
C ASN A 139 21.93 -1.81 6.04
N VAL A 140 21.75 -0.51 5.83
CA VAL A 140 22.21 0.17 4.63
C VAL A 140 22.98 1.42 5.02
N ASP A 141 24.02 1.72 4.27
CA ASP A 141 24.78 2.95 4.45
C ASP A 141 24.00 4.13 3.86
N GLY A 142 23.73 5.13 4.69
CA GLY A 142 22.94 6.31 4.34
C GLY A 142 21.59 6.37 5.05
N GLU A 143 20.74 7.29 4.60
CA GLU A 143 19.43 7.52 5.22
C GLU A 143 18.33 6.85 4.39
N ARG A 144 17.80 5.73 4.90
CA ARG A 144 16.62 5.04 4.34
C ARG A 144 15.36 5.26 5.16
N VAL A 145 14.28 5.70 4.50
CA VAL A 145 12.91 5.67 5.03
C VAL A 145 12.08 4.73 4.15
N CYS A 146 11.46 3.73 4.76
CA CYS A 146 10.50 2.85 4.11
C CYS A 146 9.09 3.17 4.62
N PHE A 147 8.14 3.24 3.69
CA PHE A 147 6.71 3.27 3.96
C PHE A 147 6.14 1.90 3.59
N ALA A 148 5.39 1.31 4.51
CA ALA A 148 4.73 0.02 4.31
C ALA A 148 3.22 0.22 4.42
N TRP A 149 2.52 -0.04 3.31
CA TRP A 149 1.07 -0.04 3.21
C TRP A 149 0.56 -1.48 3.33
N PHE A 150 -0.35 -1.71 4.26
CA PHE A 150 -0.85 -3.04 4.55
C PHE A 150 -2.33 -3.01 4.92
N MET A 151 -2.98 -4.17 4.81
CA MET A 151 -4.35 -4.36 5.28
C MET A 151 -4.35 -5.27 6.50
N ARG A 152 -5.05 -4.84 7.55
CA ARG A 152 -5.33 -5.67 8.73
C ARG A 152 -6.59 -6.48 8.51
N ASP A 153 -6.47 -7.80 8.63
CA ASP A 153 -7.57 -8.74 8.39
C ASP A 153 -8.77 -8.44 9.31
N ASN A 154 -8.50 -8.28 10.59
CA ASN A 154 -9.53 -8.05 11.61
C ASN A 154 -10.38 -6.79 11.36
N VAL A 155 -9.90 -5.80 10.61
CA VAL A 155 -10.69 -4.62 10.21
C VAL A 155 -11.74 -5.04 9.18
N HIS A 156 -11.34 -5.81 8.17
CA HIS A 156 -12.27 -6.33 7.15
C HIS A 156 -13.27 -7.31 7.75
N GLU A 157 -12.83 -8.20 8.65
CA GLU A 157 -13.73 -9.15 9.35
C GLU A 157 -14.82 -8.42 10.13
N ARG A 158 -14.45 -7.38 10.89
CA ARG A 158 -15.42 -6.55 11.65
C ARG A 158 -16.46 -5.88 10.76
N LEU A 159 -16.08 -5.53 9.53
CA LEU A 159 -16.95 -4.90 8.53
C LEU A 159 -17.71 -5.92 7.66
N GLY A 160 -17.54 -7.22 7.91
CA GLY A 160 -18.12 -8.29 7.11
C GLY A 160 -17.60 -8.35 5.68
N ILE A 161 -16.42 -7.80 5.41
CA ILE A 161 -15.82 -7.74 4.07
C ILE A 161 -15.03 -9.02 3.84
N ARG A 162 -15.51 -9.82 2.89
CA ARG A 162 -14.92 -11.11 2.56
C ARG A 162 -13.55 -10.92 1.91
N ALA A 163 -12.59 -11.74 2.32
CA ALA A 163 -11.33 -11.91 1.61
C ALA A 163 -11.60 -12.32 0.17
N ARG A 164 -11.11 -11.50 -0.75
CA ARG A 164 -10.90 -11.96 -2.11
C ARG A 164 -9.58 -12.73 -2.08
N GLY A 165 -9.57 -13.93 -2.67
CA GLY A 165 -8.43 -14.83 -2.61
C GLY A 165 -7.25 -14.33 -3.46
N TRP A 166 -6.38 -15.24 -3.87
CA TRP A 166 -5.24 -14.95 -4.73
C TRP A 166 -5.63 -14.19 -6.00
N MET A 167 -4.71 -13.36 -6.52
CA MET A 167 -4.91 -12.69 -7.81
C MET A 167 -5.10 -13.72 -8.94
N GLU A 168 -6.21 -13.57 -9.67
CA GLU A 168 -6.57 -14.42 -10.81
C GLU A 168 -6.52 -13.65 -12.14
N TRP A 169 -5.37 -13.68 -12.84
CA TRP A 169 -5.12 -12.87 -14.04
C TRP A 169 -6.20 -13.05 -15.13
N HIS A 170 -6.56 -14.30 -15.41
CA HIS A 170 -7.53 -14.66 -16.44
C HIS A 170 -8.94 -14.10 -16.19
N ARG A 171 -9.27 -13.72 -14.95
CA ARG A 171 -10.56 -13.11 -14.62
C ARG A 171 -10.63 -11.66 -15.09
N HIS A 172 -9.52 -10.93 -15.15
CA HIS A 172 -9.50 -9.48 -15.39
C HIS A 172 -8.87 -9.05 -16.72
N PHE A 173 -8.10 -9.94 -17.36
CA PHE A 173 -7.27 -9.60 -18.52
C PHE A 173 -7.44 -10.59 -19.69
N ARG A 174 -8.63 -11.19 -19.83
CA ARG A 174 -8.88 -12.35 -20.71
C ARG A 174 -8.66 -12.06 -22.21
N ASP A 175 -8.86 -10.82 -22.64
CA ASP A 175 -8.84 -10.42 -24.07
C ASP A 175 -7.71 -9.42 -24.44
N GLY A 176 -6.69 -9.26 -23.59
CA GLY A 176 -5.57 -8.34 -23.84
C GLY A 176 -5.90 -6.85 -23.67
N ILE A 177 -7.16 -6.50 -23.44
CA ILE A 177 -7.62 -5.19 -22.99
C ILE A 177 -8.09 -5.38 -21.54
N GLY A 178 -7.35 -4.81 -20.60
CA GLY A 178 -7.53 -5.07 -19.17
C GLY A 178 -8.57 -4.21 -18.45
N ILE A 179 -9.12 -4.78 -17.38
CA ILE A 179 -10.18 -4.30 -16.47
C ILE A 179 -11.57 -4.37 -17.13
N ASP A 180 -12.06 -5.61 -17.23
CA ASP A 180 -13.37 -5.99 -17.76
C ASP A 180 -14.52 -5.10 -17.22
N GLN A 181 -15.42 -4.70 -18.12
CA GLN A 181 -16.55 -3.78 -17.90
C GLN A 181 -17.48 -4.22 -16.75
N HIS A 182 -17.39 -5.49 -16.36
CA HIS A 182 -18.14 -6.10 -15.27
C HIS A 182 -17.81 -5.54 -13.87
N LEU A 183 -16.59 -5.01 -13.66
CA LEU A 183 -16.24 -4.32 -12.40
C LEU A 183 -16.87 -2.92 -12.31
N MET A 184 -17.15 -2.26 -13.45
CA MET A 184 -17.97 -1.04 -13.47
C MET A 184 -19.44 -1.36 -13.18
N GLU A 185 -19.95 -2.51 -13.63
CA GLU A 185 -21.34 -2.94 -13.36
C GLU A 185 -21.59 -3.25 -11.88
N MET A 186 -20.60 -3.80 -11.15
CA MET A 186 -20.67 -3.92 -9.69
C MET A 186 -20.83 -2.56 -8.99
N ARG A 187 -20.33 -1.47 -9.59
CA ARG A 187 -20.52 -0.09 -9.11
C ARG A 187 -21.90 0.47 -9.51
N MET A 188 -22.42 0.07 -10.67
CA MET A 188 -23.74 0.53 -11.18
C MET A 188 -24.93 -0.17 -10.51
N GLY A 189 -24.71 -1.27 -9.77
CA GLY A 189 -25.73 -1.95 -8.96
C GLY A 189 -26.08 -1.23 -7.64
N MET A 190 -25.33 -0.19 -7.25
CA MET A 190 -25.60 0.61 -6.06
C MET A 190 -25.69 2.10 -6.43
N GLY A 191 -26.87 2.52 -6.89
CA GLY A 191 -27.32 3.92 -6.84
C GLY A 191 -26.85 4.84 -7.97
N MET A 192 -27.82 5.35 -8.73
CA MET A 192 -27.68 6.46 -9.68
C MET A 192 -27.01 7.69 -9.06
N GLY A 193 -26.05 8.28 -9.76
CA GLY A 193 -25.50 9.60 -9.45
C GLY A 193 -24.47 10.07 -10.47
N THR A 194 -24.97 10.64 -11.57
CA THR A 194 -24.32 11.55 -12.54
C THR A 194 -22.81 11.41 -12.80
N GLY A 195 -22.49 10.96 -14.01
CA GLY A 195 -21.13 10.85 -14.53
C GLY A 195 -20.36 12.16 -14.58
N ILE A 196 -19.04 12.02 -14.45
CA ILE A 196 -18.06 13.01 -14.85
C ILE A 196 -17.07 12.24 -15.72
N ASP A 197 -17.11 12.51 -17.01
CA ASP A 197 -16.10 12.06 -17.97
C ASP A 197 -14.77 12.72 -17.58
N LEU A 198 -13.74 11.90 -17.37
CA LEU A 198 -12.36 12.36 -17.32
C LEU A 198 -11.74 12.03 -18.67
N ASP A 199 -11.91 12.96 -19.62
CA ASP A 199 -11.04 13.06 -20.78
C ASP A 199 -9.61 13.32 -20.27
N MET A 200 -8.74 12.35 -20.52
CA MET A 200 -7.32 12.42 -20.25
C MET A 200 -6.65 12.84 -21.56
N ASP A 201 -6.69 14.15 -21.84
CA ASP A 201 -5.86 14.74 -22.89
C ASP A 201 -4.40 14.74 -22.43
N ILE A 202 -3.57 14.05 -23.20
CA ILE A 202 -2.11 14.07 -23.11
C ILE A 202 -1.64 15.11 -24.12
N ASP A 203 -1.05 16.19 -23.61
CA ASP A 203 -0.08 17.05 -24.30
C ASP A 203 1.15 17.23 -23.39
#